data_AF-A0A1E3WD93-F1
#
_entry.id   AF-A0A1E3WD93-F1
#
_cell.length_a   1.000
_cell.length_b   1.000
_cell.length_c   1.000
_cell.angle_alpha   90.00
_cell.angle_beta   90.00
_cell.angle_gamma   90.00
#
_symmetry.space_group_name_H-M   'P 1'
#
loop_
_entity.id
_entity.type
_entity.pdbx_description
1 polymer ?
#
loop_
_entity_poly.entity_id
_entity_poly.type
_entity_poly.pdbx_seq_one_letter_code
_entity_poly.pdbx_strand_id
1 'polypeptide(L)'
;MTRPANGSSCPKTLVPHFVNDIGVDRIKIGVKEFQCMGAAPPQDHPHVYLDMGDDKQIICPYCSTLYEYDDGLKATDSRPEGCVYVATTPPGAPAA
;
A
#
# COMPACT_ATOMS: atom_id res chain seq x y z
N MET A 1 -22.50 38.07 -8.07
CA MET A 1 -21.10 37.69 -8.36
C MET A 1 -20.58 36.78 -7.25
N THR A 2 -21.05 35.53 -7.22
CA THR A 2 -20.52 34.51 -6.30
C THR A 2 -20.60 33.16 -6.99
N ARG A 3 -19.44 32.57 -7.27
CA ARG A 3 -19.25 31.29 -7.95
C ARG A 3 -18.97 30.23 -6.90
N PRO A 4 -19.71 29.12 -6.79
CA PRO A 4 -19.17 27.94 -6.14
C PRO A 4 -18.44 27.09 -7.19
N ALA A 5 -17.11 27.11 -7.10
CA ALA A 5 -16.25 26.15 -7.75
C ALA A 5 -16.43 24.78 -7.08
N ASN A 6 -17.35 23.95 -7.58
CA ASN A 6 -17.34 22.52 -7.28
C ASN A 6 -16.28 21.87 -8.18
N GLY A 7 -15.05 21.81 -7.67
CA GLY A 7 -14.02 20.94 -8.21
C GLY A 7 -14.46 19.50 -7.98
N SER A 8 -14.89 18.85 -9.05
CA SER A 8 -15.12 17.40 -9.08
C SER A 8 -13.85 16.70 -8.60
N SER A 9 -13.90 16.19 -7.37
CA SER A 9 -12.91 15.30 -6.79
C SER A 9 -12.84 14.05 -7.64
N CYS A 10 -11.92 14.03 -8.60
CA CYS A 10 -11.48 12.80 -9.25
C CYS A 10 -11.15 11.79 -8.14
N PRO A 11 -11.71 10.57 -8.15
CA PRO A 11 -11.32 9.54 -7.20
C PRO A 11 -9.83 9.28 -7.45
N LYS A 12 -8.96 9.92 -6.67
CA LYS A 12 -7.57 9.52 -6.59
C LYS A 12 -7.64 8.10 -6.07
N THR A 13 -7.41 7.12 -6.94
CA THR A 13 -7.26 5.72 -6.56
C THR A 13 -6.17 5.70 -5.49
N LEU A 14 -6.57 5.64 -4.22
CA LEU A 14 -5.68 5.77 -3.07
C LEU A 14 -4.94 4.44 -2.95
N VAL A 15 -3.85 4.27 -3.70
CA VAL A 15 -3.06 3.05 -3.68
C VAL A 15 -2.32 2.98 -2.33
N PRO A 16 -2.60 1.98 -1.48
CA PRO A 16 -1.88 1.80 -0.23
C PRO A 16 -0.43 1.35 -0.47
N HIS A 17 0.48 1.89 0.33
CA HIS A 17 1.90 1.56 0.29
C HIS A 17 2.25 0.65 1.47
N PHE A 18 2.89 -0.48 1.17
CA PHE A 18 3.31 -1.45 2.17
C PHE A 18 4.83 -1.51 2.28
N VAL A 19 5.28 -1.78 3.51
CA VAL A 19 6.68 -1.99 3.89
C VAL A 19 6.81 -3.31 4.66
N ASN A 20 7.86 -4.05 4.36
CA ASN A 20 8.28 -5.24 5.06
C ASN A 20 9.47 -4.92 5.99
N ASP A 21 9.27 -4.05 6.97
CA ASP A 21 10.29 -3.74 7.99
C ASP A 21 10.60 -4.96 8.87
N ILE A 22 9.61 -5.83 9.05
CA ILE A 22 9.68 -7.04 9.87
C ILE A 22 10.56 -8.13 9.21
N GLY A 23 10.83 -8.01 7.91
CA GLY A 23 11.66 -8.97 7.17
C GLY A 23 11.00 -10.33 7.01
N VAL A 24 9.67 -10.38 6.89
CA VAL A 24 8.93 -11.63 6.67
C VAL A 24 8.88 -11.99 5.19
N ASP A 25 8.84 -13.29 4.93
CA ASP A 25 8.67 -13.83 3.58
C ASP A 25 7.24 -13.66 3.05
N ARG A 26 6.25 -13.52 3.96
CA ARG A 26 4.82 -13.50 3.62
C ARG A 26 4.04 -12.45 4.40
N ILE A 27 3.24 -11.65 3.71
CA ILE A 27 2.38 -10.61 4.29
C ILE A 27 0.96 -10.78 3.73
N LYS A 28 -0.05 -10.86 4.59
CA LYS A 28 -1.45 -10.81 4.17
C LYS A 28 -1.93 -9.37 4.09
N ILE A 29 -2.66 -9.01 3.06
CA ILE A 29 -3.19 -7.67 2.82
C ILE A 29 -4.66 -7.72 2.39
N GLY A 30 -5.43 -6.69 2.74
CA GLY A 30 -6.84 -6.55 2.35
C GLY A 30 -7.07 -5.89 0.99
N VAL A 31 -6.03 -5.77 0.16
CA VAL A 31 -6.11 -5.16 -1.18
C VAL A 31 -5.44 -6.05 -2.22
N LYS A 32 -5.90 -5.92 -3.46
CA LYS A 32 -5.28 -6.54 -4.64
C LYS A 32 -4.29 -5.60 -5.34
N GLU A 33 -4.50 -4.30 -5.20
CA GLU A 33 -3.76 -3.22 -5.83
C GLU A 33 -2.98 -2.44 -4.78
N PHE A 34 -1.65 -2.50 -4.83
CA PHE A 34 -0.80 -1.85 -3.83
C PHE A 34 0.59 -1.50 -4.34
N GLN A 35 1.30 -0.68 -3.59
CA GLN A 35 2.68 -0.31 -3.90
C GLN A 35 3.63 -0.89 -2.86
N CYS A 36 4.54 -1.76 -3.30
CA CYS A 36 5.58 -2.32 -2.45
C CYS A 36 6.80 -1.40 -2.49
N MET A 37 7.13 -0.82 -1.35
CA MET A 37 8.37 -0.05 -1.14
C MET A 37 9.51 -0.98 -0.74
N GLY A 38 9.15 -2.04 -0.02
CA GLY A 38 10.10 -3.03 0.46
C GLY A 38 10.45 -2.75 1.89
N ALA A 39 11.72 -2.53 2.24
CA ALA A 39 12.09 -2.16 3.60
C ALA A 39 11.92 -0.64 3.83
N ALA A 40 11.82 -0.21 5.09
CA ALA A 40 11.87 1.23 5.39
C ALA A 40 13.24 1.82 4.99
N PRO A 41 13.31 3.11 4.63
CA PRO A 41 14.58 3.79 4.35
C PRO A 41 15.58 3.61 5.49
N PRO A 42 16.87 3.31 5.22
CA PRO A 42 17.60 3.46 3.95
C PRO A 42 17.71 2.18 3.09
N GLN A 43 17.03 1.09 3.44
CA GLN A 43 17.14 -0.20 2.73
C GLN A 43 16.06 -0.41 1.66
N ASP A 44 15.31 0.65 1.37
CA ASP A 44 14.24 0.68 0.38
C ASP A 44 14.78 0.41 -1.04
N HIS A 45 13.99 -0.30 -1.85
CA HIS A 45 14.27 -0.54 -3.26
C HIS A 45 13.29 0.28 -4.12
N PRO A 46 13.51 0.42 -5.45
CA PRO A 46 12.58 1.17 -6.30
C PRO A 46 11.13 0.72 -6.08
N HIS A 47 10.27 1.62 -5.61
CA HIS A 47 8.88 1.28 -5.29
C HIS A 47 8.18 0.73 -6.54
N VAL A 48 7.57 -0.45 -6.42
CA VAL A 48 6.89 -1.12 -7.53
C VAL A 48 5.41 -1.27 -7.23
N TYR A 49 4.59 -1.00 -8.25
CA TYR A 49 3.15 -1.27 -8.18
C TYR A 49 2.89 -2.74 -8.51
N LEU A 50 2.15 -3.39 -7.61
CA LEU A 50 1.76 -4.80 -7.72
C LEU A 50 0.24 -4.84 -7.76
N ASP A 51 -0.29 -5.48 -8.80
CA ASP A 51 -1.70 -5.79 -8.95
C ASP A 51 -1.85 -7.32 -8.99
N MET A 52 -2.64 -7.86 -8.07
CA MET A 52 -2.96 -9.29 -8.04
C MET A 52 -3.99 -9.68 -9.10
N GLY A 53 -4.81 -8.75 -9.60
CA GLY A 53 -5.88 -9.05 -10.55
C GLY A 53 -6.86 -10.12 -10.02
N ASP A 54 -6.93 -11.26 -10.71
CA ASP A 54 -7.75 -12.41 -10.34
C ASP A 54 -7.08 -13.35 -9.32
N ASP A 55 -5.76 -13.25 -9.17
CA ASP A 55 -5.02 -14.02 -8.20
C ASP A 55 -5.24 -13.51 -6.76
N LYS A 56 -4.96 -14.38 -5.80
CA LYS A 56 -5.01 -14.06 -4.36
C LYS A 56 -3.64 -13.92 -3.74
N GLN A 57 -2.57 -14.04 -4.52
CA GLN A 57 -1.22 -13.88 -4.02
C GLN A 57 -0.31 -13.33 -5.12
N ILE A 58 0.62 -12.46 -4.75
CA ILE A 58 1.62 -11.92 -5.67
C ILE A 58 2.96 -11.80 -4.95
N ILE A 59 4.04 -12.16 -5.63
CA ILE A 59 5.40 -11.98 -5.12
C ILE A 59 6.00 -10.69 -5.66
N CYS A 60 6.61 -9.91 -4.78
CA CYS A 60 7.40 -8.76 -5.22
C CYS A 60 8.72 -9.25 -5.83
N PRO A 61 9.07 -8.88 -7.09
CA PRO A 61 10.30 -9.33 -7.75
C PRO A 61 11.58 -8.78 -7.12
N TYR A 62 11.47 -7.75 -6.26
CA TYR A 62 12.61 -7.13 -5.58
C TYR A 62 12.76 -7.62 -4.14
N CYS A 63 11.68 -7.57 -3.35
CA CYS A 63 11.72 -8.02 -1.95
C CYS A 63 11.73 -9.53 -1.78
N SER A 64 11.33 -10.30 -2.80
CA SER A 64 10.95 -11.71 -2.64
C SER A 64 9.85 -11.95 -1.58
N THR A 65 9.17 -10.90 -1.14
CA THR A 65 8.03 -11.00 -0.22
C THR A 65 6.78 -11.40 -0.98
N LEU A 66 6.10 -12.42 -0.47
CA LEU A 66 4.82 -12.90 -0.95
C LEU A 66 3.69 -12.15 -0.26
N TYR A 67 2.90 -11.42 -1.03
CA TYR A 67 1.67 -10.80 -0.57
C TYR A 67 0.50 -11.74 -0.82
N GLU A 68 -0.35 -11.95 0.17
CA GLU A 68 -1.56 -12.78 0.08
C GLU A 68 -2.79 -11.92 0.35
N TYR A 69 -3.76 -11.93 -0.54
CA TYR A 69 -5.03 -11.25 -0.37
C TYR A 69 -5.93 -12.00 0.61
N ASP A 70 -6.37 -11.30 1.64
CA ASP A 70 -7.30 -11.80 2.64
C ASP A 70 -8.52 -10.87 2.71
N ASP A 71 -9.69 -11.38 2.32
CA ASP A 71 -10.96 -10.63 2.28
C ASP A 71 -11.42 -10.21 3.69
N GLY A 72 -10.88 -10.82 4.75
CA GLY A 72 -11.14 -10.43 6.12
C GLY A 72 -10.35 -9.20 6.58
N LEU A 73 -9.35 -8.75 5.82
CA LEU A 73 -8.52 -7.58 6.12
C LEU A 73 -9.03 -6.34 5.39
N LYS A 74 -8.89 -5.18 6.04
CA LYS A 74 -9.19 -3.89 5.40
C LYS A 74 -8.06 -3.47 4.48
N ALA A 75 -8.35 -2.52 3.60
CA ALA A 75 -7.35 -1.99 2.67
C ALA A 75 -6.11 -1.36 3.36
N THR A 76 -6.27 -0.95 4.62
CA THR A 76 -5.23 -0.36 5.46
C THR A 76 -4.72 -1.32 6.53
N ASP A 77 -5.02 -2.60 6.39
CA ASP A 77 -4.66 -3.65 7.36
C ASP A 77 -3.71 -4.65 6.69
N SER A 78 -2.72 -5.12 7.44
CA SER A 78 -1.79 -6.14 7.01
C SER A 78 -1.43 -7.08 8.15
N ARG A 79 -1.04 -8.31 7.81
CA ARG A 79 -0.55 -9.30 8.75
C ARG A 79 0.80 -9.86 8.28
N PRO A 80 1.88 -9.74 9.06
CA PRO A 80 1.98 -9.14 10.40
C PRO A 80 1.59 -7.65 10.46
N GLU A 81 1.06 -7.25 11.62
CA GLU A 81 0.59 -5.88 11.89
C GLU A 81 1.76 -4.89 11.84
N GLY A 82 1.55 -3.71 11.24
CA GLY A 82 2.59 -2.68 11.09
C GLY A 82 3.30 -2.65 9.73
N CYS A 83 2.94 -3.52 8.79
CA CYS A 83 3.50 -3.50 7.43
C CYS A 83 2.86 -2.45 6.49
N VAL A 84 1.98 -1.57 7.00
CA VAL A 84 1.34 -0.50 6.21
C VAL A 84 2.07 0.81 6.49
N TYR A 85 2.61 1.44 5.45
CA TYR A 85 3.35 2.69 5.60
C TYR A 85 2.47 3.91 5.34
N VAL A 86 1.85 3.97 4.16
CA VAL A 86 0.99 5.09 3.77
C VAL A 86 -0.25 4.58 3.05
N ALA A 87 -1.39 4.67 3.74
CA ALA A 87 -2.71 4.61 3.14
C ALA A 87 -3.18 6.06 2.95
N THR A 88 -2.68 6.75 1.91
CA THR A 88 -2.89 8.19 1.79
C THR A 88 -4.38 8.52 1.70
N THR A 89 -4.86 9.34 2.62
CA THR A 89 -5.55 10.60 2.32
C THR A 89 -4.46 11.69 2.51
N PRO A 90 -4.44 12.80 1.73
CA PRO A 90 -3.22 13.50 1.29
C PRO A 90 -2.26 13.94 2.41
N PRO A 91 -0.98 14.17 2.07
CA PRO A 91 0.11 14.41 3.01
C PRO A 91 -0.17 15.60 3.92
N GLY A 92 -0.77 15.33 5.07
CA GLY A 92 -0.42 16.00 6.31
C GLY A 92 0.89 15.39 6.77
N ALA A 93 1.95 16.20 6.74
CA ALA A 93 3.31 15.86 7.13
C ALA A 93 3.36 14.85 8.30
N PRO A 94 4.20 13.81 8.26
CA PRO A 94 4.52 13.10 9.48
C PRO A 94 5.16 14.10 10.45
N ALA A 95 4.54 14.26 11.61
CA ALA A 95 5.10 15.03 12.70
C ALA A 95 6.34 14.31 13.24
N ALA A 96 7.52 14.89 13.01
CA ALA A 96 8.67 14.91 13.92
C ALA A 96 9.70 15.91 13.40
#